data_AF-A0AAD1MB11-F1
#
_entry.id   AF-A0AAD1MB11-F1
#
_cell.length_a   1.000
_cell.length_b   1.000
_cell.length_c   1.000
_cell.angle_alpha   90.00
_cell.angle_beta   90.00
_cell.angle_gamma   90.00
#
_symmetry.space_group_name_H-M   'P 1'
#
loop_
_entity.id
_entity.type
_entity.pdbx_description
1 polymer ?
#
loop_
_entity_poly.entity_id
_entity_poly.type
_entity_poly.pdbx_seq_one_letter_code
_entity_poly.pdbx_strand_id
1 'polypeptide(L)'
;MTLDARLHQALAYPAPFVIERLVKDRVADTAEAAELLFTEAKKYLVLCEATPEMSFGMPSAMVDQAWHAFILFTTEYTDFGHRFFGRYVHHSPVVDYDPAAQPQSNIGSFNDFQGRYQELFGEPLPAIWYDDTSVTPSRRVLREDFLHIDADDETVAVIDDSGETVLQVNSLAREALDFIAGTGDFYVRELPGGLTDEEKVGLIEALVRSRVLRLAP
;
A
#
# COMPACT_ATOMS: atom_id res chain seq x y z
N MET A 1 -2.71 25.77 -10.54
CA MET A 1 -2.59 26.56 -9.28
C MET A 1 -1.24 26.24 -8.67
N THR A 2 -0.53 27.24 -8.14
CA THR A 2 0.74 27.01 -7.43
C THR A 2 0.45 26.79 -5.96
N LEU A 3 1.06 25.77 -5.34
CA LEU A 3 0.98 25.55 -3.90
C LEU A 3 1.46 26.81 -3.16
N ASP A 4 0.81 27.17 -2.05
CA ASP A 4 1.29 28.27 -1.23
C ASP A 4 2.61 27.92 -0.51
N ALA A 5 3.29 28.92 0.06
CA ALA A 5 4.57 28.70 0.74
C ALA A 5 4.46 27.76 1.96
N ARG A 6 3.31 27.73 2.64
CA ARG A 6 3.07 26.90 3.82
C ARG A 6 2.95 25.42 3.41
N LEU A 7 2.23 25.12 2.33
CA LEU A 7 2.11 23.76 1.79
C LEU A 7 3.44 23.25 1.23
N HIS A 8 4.25 24.11 0.61
CA HIS A 8 5.62 23.74 0.24
C HIS A 8 6.48 23.38 1.46
N GLN A 9 6.35 24.11 2.57
CA GLN A 9 7.05 23.75 3.80
C GLN A 9 6.56 22.43 4.41
N ALA A 10 5.28 22.10 4.25
CA ALA A 10 4.74 20.81 4.67
C ALA A 10 5.43 19.65 3.93
N LEU A 11 5.65 19.77 2.62
CA LEU A 11 6.40 18.80 1.82
C LEU A 11 7.85 18.63 2.31
N ALA A 12 8.48 19.72 2.75
CA ALA A 12 9.85 19.74 3.26
C ALA A 12 9.99 19.35 4.75
N TYR A 13 8.90 18.98 5.43
CA TYR A 13 8.93 18.68 6.86
C TYR A 13 9.85 17.47 7.15
N PRO A 14 10.87 17.64 8.02
CA PRO A 14 11.77 16.57 8.39
C PRO A 14 11.14 15.67 9.46
N ALA A 15 11.13 14.36 9.22
CA ALA A 15 10.62 13.39 10.18
C ALA A 15 11.46 12.10 10.17
N PRO A 16 12.76 12.17 10.58
CA PRO A 16 13.64 10.99 10.58
C PRO A 16 13.07 9.84 11.44
N PHE A 17 12.33 10.17 12.50
CA PHE A 17 11.66 9.20 13.35
C PHE A 17 10.59 8.37 12.62
N VAL A 18 9.91 8.94 11.60
CA VAL A 18 8.97 8.17 10.76
C VAL A 18 9.75 7.22 9.86
N ILE A 19 10.85 7.68 9.27
CA ILE A 19 11.71 6.86 8.40
C ILE A 19 12.28 5.68 9.19
N GLU A 20 12.85 5.95 10.37
CA GLU A 20 13.36 4.93 11.29
C GLU A 20 12.26 3.93 11.68
N ARG A 21 11.03 4.41 11.94
CA ARG A 21 9.90 3.55 12.28
C ARG A 21 9.49 2.64 11.13
N LEU A 22 9.40 3.19 9.92
CA LEU A 22 9.04 2.45 8.71
C LEU A 22 10.02 1.31 8.41
N VAL A 23 11.32 1.58 8.55
CA VAL A 23 12.36 0.55 8.39
C VAL A 23 12.29 -0.48 9.52
N LYS A 24 12.17 -0.03 10.77
CA LYS A 24 12.12 -0.91 11.95
C LYS A 24 10.94 -1.88 11.90
N ASP A 25 9.78 -1.39 11.46
CA ASP A 25 8.55 -2.19 11.33
C ASP A 25 8.51 -2.99 10.01
N ARG A 26 9.59 -2.92 9.21
CA ARG A 26 9.76 -3.56 7.91
C ARG A 26 8.74 -3.14 6.86
N VAL A 27 8.09 -1.98 7.01
CA VAL A 27 7.22 -1.41 5.98
C VAL A 27 8.04 -1.10 4.72
N ALA A 28 9.26 -0.62 4.91
CA ALA A 28 10.24 -0.41 3.84
C ALA A 28 11.57 -1.11 4.17
N ASP A 29 12.21 -1.68 3.15
CA ASP A 29 13.47 -2.42 3.32
C ASP A 29 14.68 -1.51 3.49
N THR A 30 14.59 -0.27 2.97
CA THR A 30 15.67 0.72 3.02
C THR A 30 15.17 2.08 3.49
N ALA A 31 16.09 2.92 3.98
CA ALA A 31 15.78 4.30 4.34
C ALA A 31 15.28 5.11 3.14
N GLU A 32 15.86 4.92 1.94
CA GLU A 32 15.39 5.57 0.70
C GLU A 32 13.95 5.19 0.35
N ALA A 33 13.60 3.91 0.47
CA ALA A 33 12.22 3.47 0.25
C ALA A 33 11.26 4.07 1.30
N ALA A 34 11.67 4.14 2.57
CA ALA A 34 10.89 4.80 3.62
C ALA A 34 10.72 6.31 3.38
N GLU A 35 11.77 6.99 2.90
CA GLU A 35 11.72 8.42 2.54
C GLU A 35 10.77 8.67 1.36
N LEU A 36 10.76 7.80 0.36
CA LEU A 36 9.80 7.85 -0.74
C LEU A 36 8.36 7.70 -0.21
N LEU A 37 8.08 6.68 0.61
CA LEU A 37 6.74 6.47 1.17
C LEU A 37 6.26 7.67 1.99
N PHE A 38 7.13 8.21 2.85
CA PHE A 38 6.76 9.37 3.67
C PHE A 38 6.63 10.66 2.84
N THR A 39 7.40 10.80 1.76
CA THR A 39 7.25 11.90 0.80
C THR A 39 5.88 11.86 0.14
N GLU A 40 5.45 10.68 -0.32
CA GLU A 40 4.13 10.51 -0.93
C GLU A 40 2.99 10.67 0.08
N ALA A 41 3.16 10.25 1.34
CA ALA A 41 2.20 10.53 2.41
C ALA A 41 2.03 12.03 2.66
N LYS A 42 3.12 12.81 2.65
CA LYS A 42 3.03 14.28 2.74
C LYS A 42 2.34 14.89 1.52
N LYS A 43 2.62 14.39 0.31
CA LYS A 43 1.96 14.84 -0.92
C LYS A 43 0.46 14.57 -0.89
N TYR A 44 0.03 13.41 -0.40
CA TYR A 44 -1.39 13.11 -0.17
C TYR A 44 -2.07 14.16 0.70
N LEU A 45 -1.50 14.43 1.88
CA LEU A 45 -2.07 15.37 2.85
C LEU A 45 -2.14 16.78 2.26
N VAL A 46 -1.09 17.21 1.56
CA VAL A 46 -1.05 18.50 0.86
C VAL A 46 -2.06 18.57 -0.29
N LEU A 47 -2.23 17.49 -1.06
CA LEU A 47 -3.20 17.42 -2.15
C LEU A 47 -4.63 17.54 -1.62
N CYS A 48 -4.96 16.81 -0.56
CA CYS A 48 -6.27 16.89 0.10
C CYS A 48 -6.53 18.31 0.65
N GLU A 49 -5.53 18.95 1.26
CA GLU A 49 -5.66 20.34 1.73
C GLU A 49 -5.81 21.35 0.57
N ALA A 50 -5.11 21.13 -0.54
CA ALA A 50 -5.13 22.00 -1.71
C ALA A 50 -6.37 21.80 -2.60
N THR A 51 -7.24 20.84 -2.26
CA THR A 51 -8.41 20.47 -3.06
C THR A 51 -9.67 20.33 -2.19
N PRO A 52 -10.06 21.36 -1.43
CA PRO A 52 -11.16 21.27 -0.45
C PRO A 52 -12.54 20.97 -1.08
N GLU A 53 -12.69 21.15 -2.39
CA GLU A 53 -13.91 20.86 -3.15
C GLU A 53 -14.12 19.37 -3.46
N MET A 54 -13.10 18.52 -3.26
CA MET A 54 -13.12 17.10 -3.59
C MET A 54 -12.48 16.28 -2.48
N SER A 55 -13.12 15.17 -2.12
CA SER A 55 -12.58 14.24 -1.13
C SER A 55 -11.95 13.03 -1.83
N PHE A 56 -10.72 12.69 -1.48
CA PHE A 56 -10.03 11.51 -2.00
C PHE A 56 -9.86 10.48 -0.88
N GLY A 57 -10.32 9.25 -1.10
CA GLY A 57 -9.90 8.12 -0.27
C GLY A 57 -8.39 7.90 -0.37
N MET A 58 -7.81 7.14 0.55
CA MET A 58 -6.41 6.72 0.43
C MET A 58 -6.31 5.60 -0.61
N PRO A 59 -5.64 5.81 -1.77
CA PRO A 59 -5.59 4.81 -2.84
C PRO A 59 -4.40 3.84 -2.73
N SER A 60 -3.48 4.07 -1.80
CA SER A 60 -2.28 3.24 -1.62
C SER A 60 -2.12 2.79 -0.17
N ALA A 61 -2.18 1.47 0.05
CA ALA A 61 -1.95 0.84 1.34
C ALA A 61 -0.52 1.10 1.86
N MET A 62 0.46 1.21 0.96
CA MET A 62 1.85 1.50 1.33
C MET A 62 2.02 2.94 1.81
N VAL A 63 1.38 3.89 1.12
CA VAL A 63 1.35 5.30 1.58
C VAL A 63 0.53 5.44 2.86
N ASP A 64 -0.56 4.65 3.00
CA ASP A 64 -1.37 4.62 4.21
C ASP A 64 -0.56 4.18 5.43
N GLN A 65 0.27 3.13 5.29
CA GLN A 65 1.16 2.68 6.36
C GLN A 65 2.15 3.78 6.80
N ALA A 66 2.66 4.59 5.88
CA ALA A 66 3.50 5.73 6.22
C ALA A 66 2.73 6.84 6.93
N TRP A 67 1.48 7.08 6.54
CA TRP A 67 0.62 8.02 7.25
C TRP A 67 0.27 7.50 8.66
N HIS A 68 -0.06 6.22 8.82
CA HIS A 68 -0.28 5.59 10.13
C HIS A 68 0.95 5.71 11.03
N ALA A 69 2.14 5.40 10.50
CA ALA A 69 3.38 5.53 11.25
C ALA A 69 3.58 6.97 11.74
N PHE A 70 3.25 7.98 10.92
CA PHE A 70 3.35 9.38 11.32
C PHE A 70 2.35 9.76 12.41
N ILE A 71 1.09 9.30 12.33
CA ILE A 71 0.05 9.56 13.34
C ILE A 71 0.48 9.11 14.74
N LEU A 72 1.25 8.01 14.84
CA LEU A 72 1.73 7.48 16.12
C LEU A 72 2.71 8.42 16.83
N PHE A 73 3.38 9.32 16.10
CA PHE A 73 4.15 10.43 16.67
C PHE A 73 3.22 11.60 16.96
N THR A 74 2.35 11.40 17.94
CA THR A 74 1.13 12.19 18.14
C THR A 74 1.40 13.68 18.35
N THR A 75 2.47 14.05 19.06
CA THR A 75 2.88 15.45 19.23
C THR A 75 3.28 16.07 17.90
N GLU A 76 4.22 15.44 17.19
CA GLU A 76 4.75 15.92 15.92
C GLU A 76 3.68 15.98 14.83
N TYR A 77 2.80 14.98 14.79
CA TYR A 77 1.69 14.93 13.85
C TYR A 77 0.64 16.03 14.11
N THR A 78 0.32 16.26 15.39
CA THR A 78 -0.61 17.33 15.78
C THR A 78 -0.05 18.69 15.44
N ASP A 79 1.23 18.93 15.75
CA ASP A 79 1.94 20.17 15.42
C ASP A 79 2.05 20.38 13.91
N PHE A 80 2.33 19.33 13.14
CA PHE A 80 2.34 19.36 11.67
C PHE A 80 0.99 19.82 11.12
N GLY A 81 -0.11 19.21 11.58
CA GLY A 81 -1.46 19.56 11.15
C GLY A 81 -1.81 21.01 11.47
N HIS A 82 -1.60 21.46 12.72
CA HIS A 82 -1.88 22.84 13.10
C HIS A 82 -1.01 23.84 12.36
N ARG A 83 0.28 23.55 12.19
CA ARG A 83 1.23 24.45 11.52
C ARG A 83 0.92 24.63 10.04
N PHE A 84 0.64 23.54 9.32
CA PHE A 84 0.55 23.58 7.86
C PHE A 84 -0.88 23.57 7.33
N PHE A 85 -1.85 23.06 8.08
CA PHE A 85 -3.25 22.94 7.67
C PHE A 85 -4.21 23.67 8.62
N GLY A 86 -3.71 24.26 9.71
CA GLY A 86 -4.51 24.97 10.71
C GLY A 86 -5.34 24.06 11.62
N ARG A 87 -5.27 22.74 11.45
CA ARG A 87 -6.08 21.75 12.19
C ARG A 87 -5.40 20.39 12.26
N TYR A 88 -5.83 19.56 13.21
CA TYR A 88 -5.54 18.13 13.18
C TYR A 88 -6.22 17.49 11.96
N VAL A 89 -5.48 16.69 11.20
CA VAL A 89 -6.04 15.95 10.06
C VAL A 89 -6.43 14.56 10.54
N HIS A 90 -7.74 14.29 10.56
CA HIS A 90 -8.24 12.99 11.00
C HIS A 90 -8.02 11.93 9.93
N HIS A 91 -7.48 10.79 10.35
CA HIS A 91 -7.48 9.56 9.56
C HIS A 91 -8.74 8.78 9.88
N SER A 92 -9.46 8.35 8.84
CA SER A 92 -10.58 7.43 8.97
C SER A 92 -10.21 6.15 8.24
N PRO A 93 -10.00 5.03 8.95
CA PRO A 93 -9.77 3.75 8.29
C PRO A 93 -11.01 3.38 7.48
N VAL A 94 -10.81 2.74 6.33
CA VAL A 94 -11.88 2.21 5.49
C VAL A 94 -12.44 0.96 6.17
N VAL A 95 -13.14 1.14 7.29
CA VAL A 95 -13.97 0.12 7.93
C VAL A 95 -15.39 0.41 7.52
N ASP A 96 -15.92 -0.40 6.61
CA ASP A 96 -17.30 -0.40 6.13
C ASP A 96 -17.83 0.98 5.74
N TYR A 97 -17.71 1.28 4.44
CA TYR A 97 -18.38 2.41 3.80
C TYR A 97 -19.89 2.37 4.12
N ASP A 98 -20.34 3.19 5.08
CA ASP A 98 -21.74 3.58 5.23
C ASP A 98 -21.96 4.87 4.41
N PRO A 99 -22.51 4.77 3.19
CA PRO A 99 -22.77 5.93 2.33
C PRO A 99 -23.73 6.95 2.96
N ALA A 100 -24.44 6.61 4.05
CA ALA A 100 -25.39 7.50 4.70
C ALA A 100 -24.77 8.44 5.74
N ALA A 101 -23.51 8.23 6.16
CA ALA A 101 -22.91 8.91 7.31
C ALA A 101 -22.07 10.16 6.98
N GLN A 102 -21.80 10.45 5.69
CA GLN A 102 -21.01 11.61 5.30
C GLN A 102 -21.85 12.68 4.58
N PRO A 103 -21.63 13.98 4.88
CA PRO A 103 -22.20 15.05 4.07
C PRO A 103 -21.71 14.90 2.63
N GLN A 104 -22.53 15.35 1.66
CA GLN A 104 -22.31 15.27 0.21
C GLN A 104 -20.97 15.89 -0.24
N SER A 105 -19.84 15.24 0.04
CA SER A 105 -18.55 15.57 -0.57
C SER A 105 -18.53 14.95 -1.96
N ASN A 106 -18.08 15.72 -2.96
CA ASN A 106 -17.76 15.16 -4.26
C ASN A 106 -16.58 14.17 -4.06
N ILE A 107 -16.87 12.87 -4.03
CA ILE A 107 -15.84 11.84 -3.86
C ILE A 107 -15.10 11.72 -5.21
N GLY A 108 -13.81 12.05 -5.21
CA GLY A 108 -12.96 11.96 -6.38
C GLY A 108 -12.61 10.52 -6.73
N SER A 109 -12.59 10.22 -8.02
CA SER A 109 -12.05 8.95 -8.53
C SER A 109 -10.52 8.92 -8.46
N PHE A 110 -9.92 7.74 -8.65
CA PHE A 110 -8.47 7.61 -8.77
C PHE A 110 -7.89 8.43 -9.94
N ASN A 111 -8.64 8.55 -11.05
CA ASN A 111 -8.24 9.39 -12.17
C ASN A 111 -8.23 10.88 -11.81
N ASP A 112 -9.21 11.33 -11.01
CA ASP A 112 -9.24 12.70 -10.51
C ASP A 112 -8.05 12.97 -9.57
N PHE A 113 -7.74 12.00 -8.69
CA PHE A 113 -6.56 12.07 -7.82
C PHE A 113 -5.26 12.17 -8.61
N GLN A 114 -5.07 11.32 -9.63
CA GLN A 114 -3.90 11.34 -10.50
C GLN A 114 -3.77 12.67 -11.24
N GLY A 115 -4.86 13.18 -11.83
CA GLY A 115 -4.86 14.46 -12.52
C GLY A 115 -4.48 15.60 -11.58
N ARG A 116 -5.06 15.61 -10.37
CA ARG A 116 -4.77 16.63 -9.36
C ARG A 116 -3.33 16.56 -8.85
N TYR A 117 -2.81 15.36 -8.64
CA TYR A 117 -1.42 15.13 -8.27
C TYR A 117 -0.47 15.73 -9.31
N GLN A 118 -0.70 15.44 -10.59
CA GLN A 118 0.15 15.95 -11.67
C GLN A 118 0.08 17.47 -11.81
N GLU A 119 -1.09 18.08 -11.60
CA GLU A 119 -1.25 19.54 -11.58
C GLU A 119 -0.48 20.22 -10.45
N LEU A 120 -0.44 19.61 -9.26
CA LEU A 120 0.18 20.20 -8.07
C LEU A 120 1.69 20.00 -8.02
N PHE A 121 2.16 18.81 -8.40
CA PHE A 121 3.56 18.42 -8.23
C PHE A 121 4.34 18.38 -9.56
N GLY A 122 3.67 18.48 -10.70
CA GLY A 122 4.30 18.53 -12.02
C GLY A 122 4.89 17.22 -12.51
N GLU A 123 4.59 16.11 -11.84
CA GLU A 123 5.10 14.77 -12.14
C GLU A 123 3.97 13.73 -12.09
N PRO A 124 4.08 12.60 -12.82
CA PRO A 124 3.10 11.52 -12.72
C PRO A 124 3.20 10.82 -11.36
N LEU A 125 2.16 10.05 -11.01
CA LEU A 125 2.19 9.21 -9.81
C LEU A 125 3.34 8.18 -9.92
N PRO A 126 4.21 8.06 -8.88
CA PRO A 126 5.15 6.95 -8.81
C PRO A 126 4.44 5.60 -8.61
N ALA A 127 5.15 4.50 -8.89
CA ALA A 127 4.62 3.14 -8.85
C ALA A 127 3.95 2.75 -7.51
N ILE A 128 4.37 3.35 -6.39
CA ILE A 128 3.83 3.07 -5.06
C ILE A 128 2.35 3.47 -4.88
N TRP A 129 1.78 4.22 -5.82
CA TRP A 129 0.36 4.57 -5.84
C TRP A 129 -0.54 3.53 -6.52
N TYR A 130 0.05 2.52 -7.16
CA TYR A 130 -0.67 1.50 -7.93
C TYR A 130 -0.68 0.18 -7.16
N ASP A 131 -1.58 0.11 -6.19
CA ASP A 131 -1.71 -1.00 -5.24
C ASP A 131 -2.06 -2.35 -5.86
N ASP A 132 -2.60 -2.34 -7.08
CA ASP A 132 -2.94 -3.50 -7.89
C ASP A 132 -1.72 -4.12 -8.61
N THR A 133 -0.61 -3.39 -8.67
CA THR A 133 0.60 -3.80 -9.39
C THR A 133 1.87 -3.79 -8.52
N SER A 134 1.84 -3.21 -7.32
CA SER A 134 2.98 -3.17 -6.41
C SER A 134 2.87 -4.23 -5.31
N VAL A 135 3.71 -5.26 -5.40
CA VAL A 135 3.89 -6.27 -4.37
C VAL A 135 5.17 -5.98 -3.59
N THR A 136 5.08 -5.90 -2.28
CA THR A 136 6.22 -5.72 -1.37
C THR A 136 6.18 -6.77 -0.26
N PRO A 137 7.27 -7.04 0.46
CA PRO A 137 7.27 -7.96 1.61
C PRO A 137 6.22 -7.60 2.68
N SER A 138 5.85 -6.33 2.78
CA SER A 138 4.86 -5.81 3.73
C SER A 138 3.45 -5.66 3.17
N ARG A 139 3.23 -6.09 1.92
CA ARG A 139 1.90 -6.14 1.32
C ARG A 139 1.09 -7.25 1.98
N ARG A 140 -0.13 -6.93 2.43
CA ARG A 140 -1.10 -7.94 2.87
C ARG A 140 -1.80 -8.50 1.64
N VAL A 141 -1.95 -9.82 1.63
CA VAL A 141 -2.52 -10.61 0.55
C VAL A 141 -3.70 -11.40 1.09
N LEU A 142 -4.73 -11.53 0.29
CA LEU A 142 -5.96 -12.24 0.58
C LEU A 142 -6.12 -13.39 -0.43
N ARG A 143 -6.36 -14.58 0.09
CA ARG A 143 -6.81 -15.75 -0.67
C ARG A 143 -8.31 -15.90 -0.46
N GLU A 144 -9.08 -15.75 -1.53
CA GLU A 144 -10.54 -15.90 -1.47
C GLU A 144 -10.99 -17.32 -1.76
N ASP A 145 -10.46 -17.89 -2.83
CA ASP A 145 -10.85 -19.20 -3.31
C ASP A 145 -9.88 -20.28 -2.83
N PHE A 146 -10.35 -21.53 -2.79
CA PHE A 146 -9.50 -22.65 -2.42
C PHE A 146 -8.46 -22.89 -3.53
N LEU A 147 -7.27 -23.34 -3.12
CA LEU A 147 -6.20 -23.65 -4.06
C LEU A 147 -5.80 -25.09 -3.87
N HIS A 148 -5.74 -25.81 -4.98
CA HIS A 148 -5.19 -27.16 -4.98
C HIS A 148 -3.72 -27.09 -5.38
N ILE A 149 -2.85 -27.66 -4.55
CA ILE A 149 -1.43 -27.76 -4.82
C ILE A 149 -1.14 -29.17 -5.34
N ASP A 150 -0.57 -29.27 -6.52
CA ASP A 150 -0.04 -30.52 -7.08
C ASP A 150 1.47 -30.43 -7.17
N ALA A 151 2.19 -31.45 -6.72
CA ALA A 151 3.64 -31.37 -6.59
C ALA A 151 4.31 -32.70 -6.91
N ASP A 152 5.43 -32.60 -7.64
CA ASP A 152 6.39 -33.67 -7.84
C ASP A 152 7.77 -33.28 -7.26
N ASP A 153 8.81 -34.07 -7.55
CA ASP A 153 10.15 -33.84 -7.00
C ASP A 153 10.81 -32.57 -7.58
N GLU A 154 10.44 -32.15 -8.79
CA GLU A 154 11.06 -31.02 -9.51
C GLU A 154 10.23 -29.74 -9.43
N THR A 155 8.91 -29.87 -9.45
CA THR A 155 7.97 -28.76 -9.60
C THR A 155 6.78 -28.83 -8.66
N VAL A 156 6.20 -27.67 -8.41
CA VAL A 156 4.94 -27.50 -7.70
C VAL A 156 4.03 -26.60 -8.53
N ALA A 157 2.79 -27.03 -8.70
CA ALA A 157 1.76 -26.40 -9.47
C ALA A 157 0.59 -25.96 -8.58
N VAL A 158 0.06 -24.78 -8.88
CA VAL A 158 -1.19 -24.27 -8.31
C VAL A 158 -2.29 -24.51 -9.32
N ILE A 159 -3.37 -25.15 -8.88
CA ILE A 159 -4.54 -25.46 -9.66
C ILE A 159 -5.73 -24.69 -9.07
N ASP A 160 -6.48 -24.00 -9.93
CA ASP A 160 -7.69 -23.27 -9.52
C ASP A 160 -8.91 -24.19 -9.40
N ASP A 161 -10.04 -23.62 -8.98
CA ASP A 161 -11.31 -24.33 -8.82
C ASP A 161 -11.88 -24.90 -10.15
N SER A 162 -11.37 -24.46 -11.30
CA SER A 162 -11.74 -25.01 -12.61
C SER A 162 -10.94 -26.27 -12.98
N GLY A 163 -9.87 -26.55 -12.23
CA GLY A 163 -8.93 -27.64 -12.49
C GLY A 163 -7.82 -27.26 -13.48
N GLU A 164 -7.68 -25.98 -13.83
CA GLU A 164 -6.59 -25.51 -14.70
C GLU A 164 -5.35 -25.17 -13.88
N THR A 165 -4.17 -25.47 -14.44
CA THR A 165 -2.89 -25.09 -13.85
C THR A 165 -2.66 -23.59 -14.04
N VAL A 166 -2.64 -22.88 -12.92
CA VAL A 166 -2.51 -21.42 -12.88
C VAL A 166 -1.05 -20.96 -12.86
N LEU A 167 -0.21 -21.72 -12.14
CA LEU A 167 1.20 -21.43 -11.97
C LEU A 167 1.93 -22.74 -11.75
N GLN A 168 3.09 -22.92 -12.37
CA GLN A 168 4.01 -24.02 -12.08
C GLN A 168 5.40 -23.44 -11.86
N VAL A 169 5.99 -23.76 -10.71
CA VAL A 169 7.30 -23.26 -10.28
C VAL A 169 8.15 -24.40 -9.73
N ASN A 170 9.42 -24.12 -9.45
CA ASN A 170 10.32 -25.10 -8.84
C ASN A 170 9.81 -25.55 -7.46
N SER A 171 10.06 -26.81 -7.10
CA SER A 171 9.64 -27.43 -5.83
C SER A 171 10.15 -26.70 -4.57
N LEU A 172 11.17 -25.82 -4.68
CA LEU A 172 11.59 -24.92 -3.60
C LEU A 172 10.45 -24.04 -3.06
N ALA A 173 9.49 -23.65 -3.90
CA ALA A 173 8.36 -22.82 -3.47
C ALA A 173 7.24 -23.63 -2.77
N ARG A 174 7.40 -24.95 -2.61
CA ARG A 174 6.31 -25.81 -2.14
C ARG A 174 5.79 -25.43 -0.76
N GLU A 175 6.67 -25.22 0.22
CA GLU A 175 6.23 -24.82 1.56
C GLU A 175 5.44 -23.50 1.54
N ALA A 176 5.86 -22.54 0.68
CA ALA A 176 5.16 -21.28 0.52
C ALA A 176 3.77 -21.47 -0.10
N LEU A 177 3.65 -22.31 -1.13
CA LEU A 177 2.35 -22.60 -1.76
C LEU A 177 1.40 -23.39 -0.86
N ASP A 178 1.92 -24.36 -0.10
CA ASP A 178 1.14 -25.09 0.91
C ASP A 178 0.64 -24.13 2.01
N PHE A 179 1.47 -23.18 2.45
CA PHE A 179 1.08 -22.12 3.38
C PHE A 179 -0.02 -21.23 2.80
N ILE A 180 0.09 -20.79 1.54
CA ILE A 180 -0.91 -19.96 0.88
C ILE A 180 -2.24 -20.72 0.79
N ALA A 181 -2.23 -21.99 0.39
CA ALA A 181 -3.45 -22.81 0.31
C ALA A 181 -4.16 -22.95 1.67
N GLY A 182 -3.39 -23.01 2.76
CA GLY A 182 -3.91 -23.10 4.13
C GLY A 182 -4.29 -21.77 4.80
N THR A 183 -3.86 -20.62 4.26
CA THR A 183 -3.95 -19.33 4.94
C THR A 183 -4.80 -18.34 4.14
N GLY A 184 -5.87 -17.82 4.74
CA GLY A 184 -6.81 -16.91 4.07
C GLY A 184 -6.27 -15.49 3.88
N ASP A 185 -5.44 -15.01 4.81
CA ASP A 185 -4.80 -13.70 4.73
C ASP A 185 -3.43 -13.72 5.39
N PHE A 186 -2.45 -13.07 4.77
CA PHE A 186 -1.07 -13.08 5.22
C PHE A 186 -0.29 -11.89 4.62
N TYR A 187 0.88 -11.60 5.18
CA TYR A 187 1.85 -10.70 4.59
C TYR A 187 2.85 -11.47 3.72
N VAL A 188 3.31 -10.88 2.61
CA VAL A 188 4.28 -11.53 1.70
C VAL A 188 5.53 -12.03 2.44
N ARG A 189 6.04 -11.27 3.41
CA ARG A 189 7.20 -11.64 4.24
C ARG A 189 7.00 -12.92 5.07
N GLU A 190 5.76 -13.31 5.34
CA GLU A 190 5.42 -14.49 6.16
C GLU A 190 5.55 -15.81 5.40
N LEU A 191 5.73 -15.77 4.08
CA LEU A 191 5.92 -16.98 3.28
C LEU A 191 7.12 -17.81 3.80
N PRO A 192 6.93 -19.11 4.10
CA PRO A 192 7.99 -20.01 4.57
C PRO A 192 8.84 -20.55 3.41
N GLY A 193 9.59 -21.64 3.62
CA GLY A 193 10.37 -22.30 2.55
C GLY A 193 11.75 -21.71 2.26
N GLY A 194 12.23 -20.76 3.07
CA GLY A 194 13.57 -20.18 2.90
C GLY A 194 13.75 -19.29 1.66
N LEU A 195 12.64 -18.91 1.01
CA LEU A 195 12.63 -17.97 -0.11
C LEU A 195 13.18 -16.60 0.34
N THR A 196 13.94 -15.97 -0.54
CA THR A 196 14.33 -14.56 -0.42
C THR A 196 13.10 -13.64 -0.59
N ASP A 197 13.20 -12.39 -0.14
CA ASP A 197 12.10 -11.43 -0.31
C ASP A 197 11.78 -11.17 -1.78
N GLU A 198 12.78 -11.17 -2.68
CA GLU A 198 12.57 -11.07 -4.13
C GLU A 198 11.79 -12.27 -4.68
N GLU A 199 12.11 -13.50 -4.26
CA GLU A 199 11.40 -14.70 -4.67
C GLU A 199 9.96 -14.72 -4.14
N LYS A 200 9.75 -14.28 -2.90
CA LYS A 200 8.42 -14.15 -2.30
C LYS A 200 7.56 -13.15 -3.06
N VAL A 201 8.12 -11.98 -3.37
CA VAL A 201 7.46 -10.94 -4.17
C VAL A 201 7.12 -11.48 -5.55
N GLY A 202 8.07 -12.09 -6.26
CA GLY A 202 7.85 -12.64 -7.59
C GLY A 202 6.78 -13.74 -7.63
N LEU A 203 6.73 -14.61 -6.61
CA LEU A 203 5.70 -15.64 -6.47
C LEU A 203 4.31 -15.01 -6.31
N ILE A 204 4.17 -14.03 -5.43
CA ILE A 204 2.89 -13.36 -5.19
C ILE A 204 2.45 -12.53 -6.39
N GLU A 205 3.36 -11.82 -7.07
CA GLU A 205 3.04 -11.13 -8.32
C GLU A 205 2.47 -12.08 -9.38
N ALA A 206 3.05 -13.28 -9.52
CA ALA A 206 2.55 -14.27 -10.47
C ALA A 206 1.13 -14.72 -10.11
N LEU A 207 0.87 -15.00 -8.82
CA LEU A 207 -0.45 -15.43 -8.36
C LEU A 207 -1.52 -14.34 -8.41
N VAL A 208 -1.13 -13.07 -8.18
CA VAL A 208 -2.02 -11.91 -8.35
C VAL A 208 -2.35 -11.67 -9.83
N ARG A 209 -1.36 -11.76 -10.73
CA ARG A 209 -1.59 -11.67 -12.19
C ARG A 209 -2.55 -12.75 -12.69
N SER A 210 -2.49 -13.93 -12.10
CA SER A 210 -3.40 -15.03 -12.41
C SER A 210 -4.74 -14.97 -11.64
N ARG A 211 -4.98 -13.91 -10.86
CA ARG A 211 -6.22 -13.65 -10.10
C ARG A 211 -6.56 -14.68 -9.02
N VAL A 212 -5.59 -15.52 -8.64
CA VAL A 212 -5.72 -16.48 -7.53
C VAL A 212 -5.60 -15.79 -6.17
N LEU A 213 -4.78 -14.74 -6.11
CA LEU A 213 -4.64 -13.90 -4.92
C LEU A 213 -5.08 -12.48 -5.22
N ARG A 214 -5.53 -11.77 -4.18
CA ARG A 214 -5.79 -10.34 -4.24
C ARG A 214 -4.94 -9.62 -3.20
N LEU A 215 -4.46 -8.44 -3.56
CA LEU A 215 -3.80 -7.57 -2.59
C LEU A 215 -4.88 -6.90 -1.75
N ALA A 216 -4.71 -6.87 -0.43
CA ALA A 216 -5.66 -6.20 0.47
C ALA A 216 -5.68 -4.68 0.16
N PRO A 217 -6.81 -3.98 0.27
CA PRO A 217 -6.82 -2.52 0.11
C PRO A 217 -5.99 -1.81 1.18
#